data_AF-A0A430FV07-F1
#
_entry.id   AF-A0A430FV07-F1
#
_cell.length_a   1.000
_cell.length_b   1.000
_cell.length_c   1.000
_cell.angle_alpha   90.00
_cell.angle_beta   90.00
_cell.angle_gamma   90.00
#
_symmetry.space_group_name_H-M   'P 1'
#
loop_
_entity.id
_entity.type
_entity.pdbx_description
1 polymer ?
#
loop_
_entity_poly.entity_id
_entity_poly.type
_entity_poly.pdbx_seq_one_letter_code
_entity_poly.pdbx_strand_id
1 'polypeptide(L)'
;MTKKNFITMILGTIGGMLFGIGMCMCMLPEWGAFNQGVGVGVVGALVLLVALLVRRRMEGKPMFVPLSLKTVGVTLLAILGALLLGIGMCLTMLWHSLVIGIVIGLLGIVALLMLIPLCKGLKD
;
A
#
# COMPACT_ATOMS: atom_id res chain seq x y z
N MET A 1 17.85 -14.26 6.64
CA MET A 1 17.18 -13.57 5.52
C MET A 1 17.74 -14.10 4.21
N THR A 2 16.92 -14.62 3.31
CA THR A 2 17.38 -15.01 1.96
C THR A 2 17.63 -13.76 1.12
N LYS A 3 18.64 -13.77 0.23
CA LYS A 3 18.96 -12.62 -0.65
C LYS A 3 17.73 -12.09 -1.41
N LYS A 4 16.82 -13.00 -1.78
CA LYS A 4 15.55 -12.71 -2.47
C LYS A 4 14.62 -11.80 -1.66
N ASN A 5 14.48 -12.05 -0.36
CA ASN A 5 13.60 -11.27 0.52
C ASN A 5 14.16 -9.87 0.76
N PHE A 6 15.48 -9.74 0.86
CA PHE A 6 16.13 -8.44 1.04
C PHE A 6 15.97 -7.54 -0.18
N ILE A 7 16.24 -8.08 -1.38
CA ILE A 7 16.07 -7.35 -2.66
C ILE A 7 14.60 -6.93 -2.84
N THR A 8 13.67 -7.83 -2.55
CA THR A 8 12.23 -7.56 -2.63
C THR A 8 11.80 -6.43 -1.70
N MET A 9 12.29 -6.44 -0.46
CA MET A 9 11.95 -5.41 0.53
C MET A 9 12.48 -4.04 0.08
N ILE A 10 13.73 -3.97 -0.37
CA ILE A 10 14.34 -2.71 -0.85
C ILE A 10 13.61 -2.17 -2.08
N LEU A 11 13.42 -2.98 -3.12
CA LEU A 11 12.73 -2.55 -4.34
C LEU A 11 11.28 -2.12 -4.05
N GLY A 12 10.59 -2.86 -3.17
CA GLY A 12 9.23 -2.55 -2.76
C GLY A 12 9.14 -1.23 -2.00
N THR A 13 10.03 -0.99 -1.03
CA THR A 13 10.04 0.25 -0.24
C THR A 13 10.39 1.47 -1.10
N ILE A 14 11.41 1.39 -1.94
CA ILE A 14 11.82 2.50 -2.82
C ILE A 14 10.72 2.79 -3.85
N GLY A 15 10.17 1.75 -4.50
CA GLY A 15 9.08 1.90 -5.47
C GLY A 15 7.81 2.49 -4.84
N GLY A 16 7.43 2.01 -3.65
CA GLY A 16 6.28 2.52 -2.91
C GLY A 16 6.43 3.98 -2.48
N MET A 17 7.62 4.36 -2.02
CA MET A 17 7.92 5.74 -1.64
C MET A 17 7.87 6.69 -2.84
N LEU A 18 8.51 6.31 -3.96
CA LEU A 18 8.49 7.12 -5.20
C LEU A 18 7.07 7.29 -5.72
N PHE A 19 6.27 6.22 -5.74
CA PHE A 19 4.89 6.28 -6.18
C PHE A 19 4.01 7.14 -5.27
N GLY A 20 4.17 7.01 -3.94
CA GLY A 20 3.45 7.82 -2.96
C GLY A 20 3.74 9.30 -3.11
N ILE A 21 5.02 9.69 -3.23
CA ILE A 21 5.41 11.09 -3.44
C ILE A 21 4.85 11.62 -4.78
N GLY A 22 4.91 10.82 -5.84
CA GLY A 22 4.33 11.17 -7.14
C GLY A 22 2.84 11.48 -7.06
N MET A 23 2.06 10.66 -6.35
CA MET A 23 0.62 10.90 -6.14
C MET A 23 0.37 12.17 -5.33
N CYS A 24 1.14 12.41 -4.26
CA CYS A 24 1.00 13.63 -3.45
C CYS A 24 1.30 14.91 -4.26
N MET A 25 2.33 14.89 -5.11
CA MET A 25 2.69 16.04 -5.97
C MET A 25 1.63 16.32 -7.07
N CYS A 26 0.83 15.32 -7.46
CA CYS A 26 -0.29 15.52 -8.39
C CYS A 26 -1.52 16.11 -7.71
N MET A 27 -1.76 15.77 -6.44
CA MET A 27 -2.99 16.12 -5.72
C MET A 27 -2.92 17.49 -5.03
N LEU A 28 -1.73 18.02 -4.76
CA LEU A 28 -1.50 19.33 -4.15
C LEU A 28 -1.26 20.40 -5.22
N PRO A 29 -2.29 21.17 -5.65
CA PRO A 29 -2.14 22.20 -6.69
C PRO A 29 -1.21 23.35 -6.29
N GLU A 30 -0.97 23.52 -4.98
CA GLU A 30 -0.08 24.54 -4.40
C GLU A 30 1.39 24.39 -4.82
N TRP A 31 1.80 23.18 -5.23
CA TRP A 31 3.19 22.92 -5.64
C TRP A 31 3.45 23.30 -7.11
N GLY A 32 2.41 23.56 -7.92
CA GLY A 32 2.54 23.85 -9.35
C GLY A 32 3.24 22.76 -10.18
N ALA A 33 3.51 21.61 -9.57
CA ALA A 33 4.40 20.57 -10.07
C ALA A 33 3.64 19.37 -10.63
N PHE A 34 2.40 19.56 -11.11
CA PHE A 34 1.53 18.48 -11.60
C PHE A 34 2.22 17.61 -12.66
N ASN A 35 2.88 18.24 -13.64
CA ASN A 35 3.58 17.53 -14.71
C ASN A 35 4.78 16.71 -14.18
N GLN A 36 5.50 17.24 -13.19
CA GLN A 36 6.59 16.53 -12.52
C GLN A 36 6.07 15.40 -11.62
N GLY A 37 4.94 15.61 -10.92
CA GLY A 37 4.27 14.61 -10.11
C GLY A 37 3.82 13.41 -10.94
N VAL A 38 3.25 13.65 -12.12
CA VAL A 38 2.88 12.58 -13.07
C VAL A 38 4.13 11.83 -13.51
N GLY A 39 5.21 12.53 -13.86
CA GLY A 39 6.49 11.90 -14.22
C GLY A 39 7.04 10.99 -13.12
N VAL A 40 7.13 11.49 -11.89
CA VAL A 40 7.63 10.74 -10.73
C VAL A 40 6.69 9.58 -10.37
N GLY A 41 5.37 9.78 -10.45
CA GLY A 41 4.36 8.74 -10.23
C GLY A 41 4.47 7.61 -11.25
N VAL A 42 4.63 7.93 -12.54
CA VAL A 42 4.85 6.94 -13.60
C VAL A 42 6.14 6.17 -13.38
N VAL A 43 7.24 6.85 -13.03
CA VAL A 43 8.51 6.19 -12.69
C VAL A 43 8.34 5.27 -11.47
N GLY A 44 7.65 5.72 -10.42
CA GLY A 44 7.34 4.91 -9.24
C GLY A 44 6.51 3.67 -9.58
N ALA A 45 5.50 3.82 -10.43
CA ALA A 45 4.69 2.71 -10.93
C ALA A 45 5.53 1.71 -11.77
N LEU A 46 6.44 2.20 -12.61
CA LEU A 46 7.37 1.36 -13.36
C LEU A 46 8.31 0.59 -12.43
N VAL A 47 8.86 1.24 -11.39
CA VAL A 47 9.71 0.57 -10.38
C VAL A 47 8.92 -0.50 -9.63
N LEU A 48 7.65 -0.25 -9.27
CA LEU A 48 6.78 -1.25 -8.66
C LEU A 48 6.46 -2.42 -9.61
N LEU A 49 6.27 -2.14 -10.90
CA LEU A 49 6.12 -3.19 -11.94
C LEU A 49 7.37 -4.06 -12.05
N VAL A 50 8.56 -3.44 -12.08
CA VAL A 50 9.84 -4.16 -12.06
C VAL A 50 9.99 -4.97 -10.77
N ALA A 51 9.62 -4.42 -9.61
CA ALA A 51 9.63 -5.14 -8.34
C ALA A 51 8.71 -6.37 -8.36
N LEU A 52 7.52 -6.26 -8.97
CA LEU A 52 6.61 -7.38 -9.20
C LEU A 52 7.21 -8.44 -10.12
N LEU A 53 7.84 -8.04 -11.23
CA LEU A 53 8.51 -8.95 -12.16
C LEU A 53 9.69 -9.67 -11.52
N VAL A 54 10.52 -8.96 -10.74
CA VAL A 54 11.65 -9.53 -10.00
C VAL A 54 11.17 -10.49 -8.93
N ARG A 55 10.12 -10.15 -8.17
CA ARG A 55 9.45 -11.08 -7.22
C ARG A 55 9.02 -12.35 -7.93
N ARG A 56 8.28 -12.22 -9.05
CA ARG A 56 7.78 -13.36 -9.83
C ARG A 56 8.90 -14.24 -10.37
N ARG A 57 9.98 -13.64 -10.90
CA ARG A 57 11.17 -14.36 -11.37
C ARG A 57 11.88 -15.11 -10.24
N MET A 58 11.96 -14.53 -9.04
CA MET A 58 12.65 -15.14 -7.90
C MET A 58 11.87 -16.27 -7.23
N GLU A 59 10.53 -16.25 -7.29
CA GLU A 59 9.68 -17.28 -6.71
C GLU A 59 9.53 -18.53 -7.58
N GLY A 60 9.86 -18.47 -8.88
CA GLY A 60 9.83 -19.65 -9.78
C GLY A 60 8.44 -20.29 -9.93
N LYS A 61 7.39 -19.60 -9.46
CA LYS A 61 6.00 -20.07 -9.44
C LYS A 61 5.23 -19.52 -10.64
N PRO A 62 4.25 -20.28 -11.16
CA PRO A 62 3.48 -19.89 -12.34
C PRO A 62 2.71 -18.58 -12.12
N MET A 63 2.48 -17.86 -13.22
CA MET A 63 1.83 -16.55 -13.33
C MET A 63 0.46 -16.44 -12.60
N PHE A 64 -0.17 -17.57 -12.33
CA PHE A 64 -1.47 -17.69 -11.68
C PHE A 64 -1.32 -18.54 -10.40
N VAL A 65 -1.06 -17.88 -9.27
CA VAL A 65 -1.55 -18.43 -8.00
C VAL A 65 -3.08 -18.46 -8.15
N PRO A 66 -3.79 -19.57 -7.88
CA PRO A 66 -5.24 -19.54 -7.92
C PRO A 66 -5.66 -18.37 -7.04
N LEU A 67 -6.43 -17.44 -7.63
CA LEU A 67 -7.07 -16.35 -6.90
C LEU A 67 -8.03 -16.99 -5.90
N SER A 68 -7.46 -17.43 -4.79
CA SER A 68 -8.20 -17.96 -3.67
C SER A 68 -9.13 -16.84 -3.23
N LEU A 69 -10.38 -17.19 -2.99
CA LEU A 69 -11.36 -16.27 -2.40
C LEU A 69 -10.78 -15.59 -1.15
N LYS A 70 -9.89 -16.30 -0.44
CA LYS A 70 -9.13 -15.79 0.69
C LYS A 70 -8.16 -14.66 0.30
N THR A 71 -7.41 -14.79 -0.80
CA THR A 71 -6.49 -13.75 -1.28
C THR A 71 -7.25 -12.50 -1.71
N VAL A 72 -8.36 -12.67 -2.43
CA VAL A 72 -9.19 -11.54 -2.87
C VAL A 72 -9.81 -10.85 -1.65
N GLY A 73 -10.39 -11.61 -0.71
CA GLY A 73 -10.96 -11.07 0.52
C GLY A 73 -9.92 -10.32 1.38
N VAL A 74 -8.71 -10.87 1.48
CA VAL A 74 -7.57 -10.22 2.15
C VAL A 74 -7.22 -8.89 1.48
N THR A 75 -7.08 -8.86 0.15
CA THR A 75 -6.75 -7.62 -0.57
C THR A 75 -7.83 -6.55 -0.43
N LEU A 76 -9.10 -6.95 -0.46
CA LEU A 76 -10.24 -6.03 -0.32
C LEU A 76 -10.29 -5.44 1.09
N LEU A 77 -10.06 -6.27 2.11
CA LEU A 77 -9.98 -5.84 3.50
C LEU A 77 -8.78 -4.91 3.74
N ALA A 78 -7.65 -5.15 3.06
CA ALA A 78 -6.49 -4.26 3.13
C ALA A 78 -6.79 -2.88 2.54
N ILE A 79 -7.48 -2.83 1.39
CA ILE A 79 -7.90 -1.58 0.76
C ILE A 79 -8.85 -0.82 1.67
N LEU A 80 -9.87 -1.50 2.23
CA LEU A 80 -10.83 -0.89 3.16
C LEU A 80 -10.14 -0.35 4.43
N GLY A 81 -9.23 -1.13 5.04
CA GLY A 81 -8.49 -0.70 6.22
C GLY A 81 -7.58 0.51 5.96
N ALA A 82 -6.89 0.53 4.81
CA ALA A 82 -6.05 1.65 4.40
C ALA A 82 -6.88 2.92 4.11
N LEU A 83 -8.04 2.78 3.47
CA LEU A 83 -8.96 3.90 3.22
C LEU A 83 -9.52 4.47 4.52
N LEU A 84 -9.97 3.61 5.45
CA LEU A 84 -10.46 4.04 6.77
C LEU A 84 -9.39 4.82 7.54
N LEU A 85 -8.15 4.32 7.54
CA LEU A 85 -7.03 5.01 8.18
C LEU A 85 -6.75 6.36 7.52
N GLY A 86 -6.74 6.42 6.18
CA GLY A 86 -6.57 7.67 5.43
C GLY A 86 -7.67 8.70 5.70
N ILE A 87 -8.93 8.26 5.70
CA ILE A 87 -10.10 9.10 6.01
C ILE A 87 -10.02 9.61 7.46
N GLY A 88 -9.61 8.77 8.40
CA GLY A 88 -9.38 9.17 9.80
C GLY A 88 -8.37 10.31 9.90
N MET A 89 -7.23 10.21 9.20
CA MET A 89 -6.24 11.29 9.15
C MET A 89 -6.80 12.56 8.50
N CYS A 90 -7.49 12.44 7.36
CA CYS A 90 -8.13 13.60 6.70
C CYS A 90 -9.17 14.28 7.61
N LEU A 91 -9.98 13.53 8.35
CA LEU A 91 -10.98 14.10 9.28
C LEU A 91 -10.33 14.92 10.39
N THR A 92 -9.21 14.44 10.94
CA THR A 92 -8.49 15.15 12.00
C THR A 92 -7.85 16.45 11.51
N MET A 93 -7.34 16.46 10.28
CA MET A 93 -6.54 17.58 9.76
C MET A 93 -7.39 18.62 9.00
N LEU A 94 -8.42 18.18 8.26
CA LEU A 94 -9.24 19.06 7.40
C LEU A 94 -10.57 19.47 8.04
N TRP A 95 -11.20 18.59 8.82
CA TRP A 95 -12.54 18.81 9.37
C TRP A 95 -12.58 19.16 10.86
N HIS A 96 -11.42 19.29 11.53
CA HIS A 96 -11.28 19.64 12.96
C HIS A 96 -12.05 18.70 13.92
N SER A 97 -12.57 17.57 13.44
CA SER A 97 -13.33 16.60 14.22
C SER A 97 -12.39 15.53 14.77
N LEU A 98 -11.58 15.94 15.74
CA LEU A 98 -10.51 15.11 16.31
C LEU A 98 -11.04 13.80 16.88
N VAL A 99 -12.15 13.82 17.61
CA VAL A 99 -12.71 12.64 18.27
C VAL A 99 -13.17 11.61 17.24
N ILE A 100 -13.94 12.03 16.23
CA ILE A 100 -14.47 11.11 15.20
C ILE A 100 -13.33 10.59 14.32
N GLY A 101 -12.36 11.45 13.97
CA GLY A 101 -11.18 11.05 13.19
C GLY A 101 -10.32 10.00 13.90
N ILE A 102 -10.08 10.15 15.20
CA ILE A 102 -9.32 9.17 16.00
C ILE A 102 -10.05 7.83 16.06
N VAL A 103 -11.37 7.83 16.29
CA VAL A 103 -12.16 6.58 16.36
C VAL A 103 -12.10 5.83 15.03
N ILE A 104 -12.30 6.51 13.90
CA ILE A 104 -12.24 5.91 12.56
C ILE A 104 -10.81 5.43 12.25
N GLY A 105 -9.79 6.23 12.60
CA GLY A 105 -8.40 5.85 12.44
C GLY A 105 -8.04 4.58 13.24
N LEU A 106 -8.52 4.48 14.49
CA LEU A 106 -8.32 3.31 15.33
C LEU A 106 -8.97 2.06 14.71
N LEU A 107 -10.21 2.20 14.22
CA LEU A 107 -10.90 1.12 13.50
C LEU A 107 -10.11 0.67 12.25
N GLY A 108 -9.54 1.61 11.51
CA GLY A 108 -8.65 1.33 10.38
C GLY A 108 -7.40 0.54 10.78
N ILE A 109 -6.75 0.92 11.87
CA ILE A 109 -5.58 0.19 12.41
C ILE A 109 -5.97 -1.23 12.83
N VAL A 110 -7.07 -1.39 13.56
CA VAL A 110 -7.56 -2.71 14.01
C VAL A 110 -7.87 -3.61 12.80
N ALA A 111 -8.53 -3.07 11.78
CA ALA A 111 -8.81 -3.80 10.53
C ALA A 111 -7.51 -4.24 9.82
N LEU A 112 -6.50 -3.37 9.76
CA LEU A 112 -5.20 -3.70 9.19
C LEU A 112 -4.41 -4.71 10.04
N LEU A 113 -4.55 -4.71 11.36
CA LEU A 113 -3.93 -5.72 12.22
C LEU A 113 -4.57 -7.10 12.04
N MET A 114 -5.89 -7.16 11.82
CA MET A 114 -6.59 -8.42 11.51
C MET A 114 -6.11 -9.09 10.21
N LEU A 115 -5.47 -8.35 9.31
CA LEU A 115 -4.83 -8.95 8.12
C LEU A 115 -3.65 -9.87 8.46
N ILE A 116 -2.92 -9.61 9.54
CA ILE A 116 -1.74 -10.40 9.94
C ILE A 116 -2.11 -11.87 10.19
N PRO A 117 -3.08 -12.19 11.06
CA PRO A 117 -3.51 -13.57 11.27
C PRO A 117 -4.19 -14.17 10.03
N LEU A 118 -4.87 -13.36 9.21
CA LEU A 118 -5.54 -13.83 8.00
C LEU A 118 -4.53 -14.26 6.90
N CYS A 119 -3.42 -13.51 6.76
CA CYS A 119 -2.35 -13.76 5.79
C CYS A 119 -1.40 -14.87 6.21
N LYS A 120 -0.96 -14.90 7.47
CA LYS A 120 -0.02 -15.93 7.95
C LYS A 120 -0.72 -17.24 8.33
N GLY A 121 -2.04 -17.21 8.52
CA GLY A 121 -2.77 -18.25 9.26
C GLY A 121 -2.41 -18.17 10.74
N LEU A 122 -3.38 -18.35 11.64
CA LEU A 122 -3.02 -18.66 13.03
C LEU A 122 -2.27 -19.98 12.98
N LYS A 123 -0.97 -19.92 13.22
CA LYS A 123 -0.16 -21.09 13.50
C LYS A 123 -0.07 -21.12 15.01
N ASP A 124 -0.76 -22.09 15.60
CA ASP A 124 -0.57 -22.45 17.01
C ASP A 124 0.92 -22.67 17.31
#